data_AF-A0A7C7XI61-F1
#
_entry.id   AF-A0A7C7XI61-F1
#
_cell.length_a   1.000
_cell.length_b   1.000
_cell.length_c   1.000
_cell.angle_alpha   90.00
_cell.angle_beta   90.00
_cell.angle_gamma   90.00
#
_symmetry.space_group_name_H-M   'P 1'
#
loop_
_entity.id
_entity.type
_entity.pdbx_description
1 polymer ?
#
loop_
_entity_poly.entity_id
_entity_poly.type
_entity_poly.pdbx_seq_one_letter_code
_entity_poly.pdbx_strand_id
1 'polypeptide(L)' 'MPRREMANLEFLQLEVHPQTSDLLALALVDGSGNVRTIRLEGMERNVELAEAEFVFEVTPDLEVIRPE' A
#
# COMPACT_ATOMS: atom_id res chain seq x y z
N MET A 1 -10.19 3.12 16.66
CA MET A 1 -9.03 2.33 17.09
C MET A 1 -9.09 0.96 16.43
N PRO A 2 -7.97 0.45 15.87
CA PRO A 2 -7.91 -0.88 15.27
C PRO A 2 -8.43 -1.95 16.23
N ARG A 3 -9.19 -2.94 15.74
CA ARG A 3 -9.71 -4.04 16.57
C ARG A 3 -8.64 -5.07 16.95
N ARG A 4 -7.44 -4.95 16.39
CA ARG A 4 -6.26 -5.76 16.67
C ARG A 4 -5.04 -4.88 16.50
N GLU A 5 -4.12 -4.95 17.46
CA GLU A 5 -2.85 -4.22 17.40
C GLU A 5 -2.04 -4.71 16.19
N MET A 6 -1.61 -3.77 15.35
CA MET A 6 -0.69 -4.06 14.25
C MET A 6 0.71 -3.66 14.72
N ALA A 7 1.67 -4.59 14.69
CA ALA A 7 2.98 -4.42 15.32
C ALA A 7 3.73 -3.14 14.90
N ASN A 8 3.46 -2.62 13.70
CA ASN A 8 4.17 -1.47 13.11
C ASN A 8 3.25 -0.32 12.68
N LEU A 9 1.96 -0.36 13.02
CA LEU A 9 1.00 0.65 12.58
C LEU A 9 0.05 1.03 13.71
N GLU A 10 0.05 2.30 14.09
CA GLU A 10 -0.85 2.84 15.11
C GLU A 10 -2.24 3.07 14.52
N PHE A 11 -2.31 3.74 13.37
CA PHE A 11 -3.55 3.89 12.62
C PHE A 11 -3.33 4.10 11.12
N LEU A 12 -4.42 3.88 10.39
CA LEU A 12 -4.55 4.10 8.96
C LEU A 12 -5.75 5.00 8.71
N GLN A 13 -5.57 6.03 7.89
CA GLN A 13 -6.64 6.92 7.44
C GLN A 13 -6.76 6.84 5.92
N LEU A 14 -8.01 6.76 5.46
CA LEU A 14 -8.37 6.73 4.05
C LEU A 14 -9.07 8.02 3.68
N GLU A 15 -8.62 8.66 2.62
CA GLU A 15 -9.36 9.74 1.96
C GLU A 15 -10.10 9.15 0.78
N VAL A 16 -11.42 9.30 0.75
CA VAL A 16 -12.28 8.75 -0.30
C VAL A 16 -13.11 9.84 -0.94
N HIS A 17 -13.29 9.76 -2.26
CA HIS A 17 -14.16 10.66 -2.99
C HIS A 17 -15.63 10.41 -2.58
N PRO A 18 -16.37 11.43 -2.11
CA PRO A 18 -17.66 11.19 -1.44
C PRO A 18 -18.75 10.61 -2.36
N GLN A 19 -18.66 10.85 -3.67
CA GLN A 19 -19.65 10.35 -4.63
C GLN A 19 -19.24 9.02 -5.29
N THR A 20 -18.00 8.89 -5.76
CA THR A 20 -17.54 7.71 -6.48
C THR A 20 -17.01 6.61 -5.55
N SER A 21 -16.70 6.96 -4.30
CA SER A 21 -15.97 6.11 -3.35
C SER A 21 -14.56 5.73 -3.82
N ASP A 22 -13.99 6.47 -4.77
CA ASP A 22 -12.60 6.27 -5.17
C ASP A 22 -11.66 6.61 -4.02
N LEU A 23 -10.67 5.77 -3.81
CA LEU A 23 -9.58 6.03 -2.87
C LEU A 23 -8.68 7.12 -3.45
N LEU A 24 -8.52 8.22 -2.72
CA LEU A 24 -7.73 9.39 -3.12
C LEU A 24 -6.38 9.41 -2.40
N ALA A 25 -6.36 9.03 -1.12
CA ALA A 25 -5.13 8.95 -0.36
C ALA A 25 -5.20 7.91 0.76
N LEU A 26 -4.02 7.38 1.11
CA LEU A 26 -3.80 6.60 2.33
C LEU A 26 -2.78 7.34 3.19
N ALA A 27 -3.11 7.58 4.45
CA ALA A 27 -2.15 8.01 5.45
C ALA A 27 -1.89 6.86 6.43
N LEU A 28 -0.62 6.50 6.57
CA LEU A 28 -0.14 5.46 7.47
C LEU A 28 0.66 6.14 8.58
N VAL A 29 0.28 5.87 9.83
CA VAL A 29 0.98 6.39 11.01
C VAL A 29 1.47 5.23 11.86
N ASP A 30 2.77 5.20 12.13
CA ASP A 30 3.37 4.22 13.03
C ASP A 30 3.38 4.70 14.48
N GLY A 31 3.67 3.80 15.42
CA GLY A 31 3.71 4.13 16.86
C GLY A 31 4.87 5.03 17.29
N SER A 32 5.75 5.42 16.36
CA SER A 32 6.81 6.43 16.60
C SER A 32 6.38 7.83 16.11
N GLY A 33 5.18 7.95 15.54
CA GLY A 33 4.66 9.18 14.97
C GLY A 33 5.15 9.47 13.54
N ASN A 34 5.80 8.51 12.86
CA ASN A 34 6.14 8.70 11.45
C ASN A 34 4.87 8.62 10.62
N VAL A 35 4.71 9.59 9.70
CA VAL A 35 3.57 9.67 8.80
C VAL A 35 4.03 9.44 7.37
N ARG A 36 3.39 8.49 6.68
CA ARG A 36 3.56 8.30 5.24
C ARG A 36 2.21 8.48 4.55
N THR A 37 2.17 9.37 3.58
CA THR A 37 0.97 9.61 2.75
C THR A 37 1.23 9.13 1.33
N ILE A 38 0.32 8.29 0.82
CA ILE A 38 0.28 7.84 -0.57
C ILE A 38 -0.93 8.50 -1.21
N ARG A 39 -0.72 9.29 -2.27
CA ARG A 39 -1.79 9.86 -3.08
C ARG A 39 -2.00 9.03 -4.33
N LEU A 40 -3.25 8.78 -4.67
CA LEU A 40 -3.65 8.01 -5.83
C LEU A 40 -4.26 8.95 -6.87
N GLU A 41 -3.75 8.86 -8.09
CA GLU A 41 -4.20 9.64 -9.23
C GLU A 41 -4.51 8.69 -10.39
N GLY A 42 -5.54 9.01 -11.18
CA GLY A 42 -5.88 8.21 -12.36
C GLY A 42 -6.35 6.78 -12.03
N MET A 43 -7.16 6.59 -10.98
CA MET A 43 -7.69 5.26 -10.68
C MET A 43 -8.58 4.72 -11.79
N GLU A 44 -8.21 3.55 -12.30
CA GLU A 44 -9.00 2.77 -13.24
C GLU A 44 -9.58 1.53 -12.56
N ARG A 45 -10.81 1.18 -12.93
CA ARG A 45 -11.53 0.03 -12.38
C ARG A 45 -11.65 -1.06 -13.42
N ASN A 46 -11.69 -2.31 -12.96
CA ASN A 46 -11.76 -3.49 -13.83
C ASN A 46 -10.59 -3.59 -14.80
N VAL A 47 -9.40 -3.12 -14.39
CA VAL A 47 -8.17 -3.28 -15.14
C VAL A 47 -7.85 -4.77 -15.23
N GLU A 48 -7.67 -5.28 -16.44
CA GLU A 48 -7.19 -6.63 -16.68
C GLU A 48 -5.67 -6.63 -16.50
N LEU A 49 -5.20 -7.35 -15.48
CA LEU A 49 -3.77 -7.47 -15.17
C LEU A 49 -3.28 -8.86 -15.62
N ALA A 50 -2.20 -8.90 -16.39
CA ALA A 50 -1.58 -10.15 -16.77
C ALA A 50 -0.92 -10.82 -15.55
N GLU A 51 -0.85 -12.15 -15.52
CA GLU A 51 -0.19 -12.88 -14.42
C GLU A 51 1.27 -12.46 -14.22
N ALA A 52 1.95 -12.08 -15.31
CA ALA A 52 3.34 -11.61 -15.29
C ALA A 52 3.55 -10.33 -14.46
N GLU A 53 2.52 -9.49 -14.29
CA GLU A 53 2.60 -8.27 -13.46
C GLU A 53 2.80 -8.58 -11.97
N PHE A 54 2.55 -9.83 -11.55
CA PHE A 54 2.69 -10.29 -10.17
C PHE A 54 3.93 -11.15 -9.94
N VAL A 55 4.84 -11.21 -10.92
CA VAL A 55 6.09 -11.98 -10.84
C VAL A 55 7.25 -11.02 -10.60
N PHE A 56 8.05 -11.30 -9.58
CA PHE A 56 9.33 -10.63 -9.38
C PHE A 56 10.46 -11.50 -9.96
N GLU A 57 11.06 -11.05 -11.06
CA GLU A 57 12.20 -11.72 -11.68
C GLU A 57 13.52 -11.26 -11.06
N VAL A 58 14.34 -12.21 -10.59
CA VAL A 58 15.67 -11.93 -10.07
C VAL A 58 16.66 -11.94 -11.23
N THR A 59 17.17 -10.76 -11.58
CA THR A 59 18.23 -10.60 -12.58
C THR A 59 19.61 -10.88 -11.97
N PRO A 60 20.64 -11.24 -12.77
CA PRO A 60 21.97 -11.60 -12.25
C PRO A 60 22.71 -10.49 -11.47
N ASP A 61 22.28 -9.24 -11.61
CA ASP A 61 22.81 -8.06 -10.93
C ASP A 61 22.12 -7.77 -9.59
N LEU A 62 21.06 -8.51 -9.23
CA LEU A 62 20.34 -8.34 -7.98
C LEU A 62 20.83 -9.32 -6.91
N GLU A 63 21.14 -8.77 -5.72
CA GLU A 63 21.35 -9.56 -4.52
C GLU A 63 19.99 -9.87 -3.84
N VAL A 64 19.72 -11.15 -3.59
CA VAL A 64 18.50 -11.57 -2.89
C VAL A 64 18.80 -11.79 -1.41
N ILE A 65 18.31 -10.88 -0.57
CA ILE A 65 18.38 -11.01 0.89
C ILE A 65 17.20 -11.88 1.35
N ARG A 66 17.49 -13.04 1.96
CA ARG A 66 16.47 -13.92 2.55
C ARG A 66 16.59 -13.90 4.09
N PRO A 67 15.49 -13.74 4.83
CA PRO A 67 15.51 -13.98 6.27
C PRO A 67 15.80 -15.46 6.54
N GLU A 68 16.63 -15.74 7.56
CA GLU A 68 16.90 -17.09 8.06
C GLU A 68 15.64 -17.76 8.65
#